data_AF-A0A0C3AFL0-F1
#
_entry.id   AF-A0A0C3AFL0-F1
#
_cell.length_a   1.000
_cell.length_b   1.000
_cell.length_c   1.000
_cell.angle_alpha   90.00
_cell.angle_beta   90.00
_cell.angle_gamma   90.00
#
_symmetry.space_group_name_H-M   'P 1'
#
loop_
_entity.id
_entity.type
_entity.pdbx_description
1 polymer ?
#
loop_
_entity_poly.entity_id
_entity_poly.type
_entity_poly.pdbx_seq_one_letter_code
_entity_poly.pdbx_strand_id
1 'polypeptide(L)'
;MAVSNRNQLLGERKGILSCGCSVDVALLDLYLWKTWTARNGSGESEGLRNQRIDPRTRLFIAEAYKTHAGLVVDDLYTNGKDELEAKKLRLHAQIVRLSSEYDAIAGFRNGKGLIISLPGDSDREDDDEEDGVAMSD
;
A
#
# COMPACT_ATOMS: atom_id res chain seq x y z
N MET A 1 41.01 -15.25 -17.92
CA MET A 1 39.60 -15.71 -17.84
C MET A 1 38.88 -14.85 -16.82
N ALA A 2 38.04 -13.89 -17.23
CA ALA A 2 37.33 -12.98 -16.33
C ALA A 2 35.92 -12.63 -16.86
N VAL A 3 35.13 -13.65 -17.19
CA VAL A 3 33.77 -13.50 -17.76
C VAL A 3 32.72 -14.12 -16.84
N SER A 4 32.92 -14.06 -15.51
CA SER A 4 32.01 -14.70 -14.55
C SER A 4 31.31 -13.74 -13.57
N ASN A 5 31.50 -12.42 -13.67
CA ASN A 5 30.99 -11.48 -12.65
C ASN A 5 29.86 -10.56 -13.13
N ARG A 6 29.62 -10.45 -14.44
CA ARG A 6 28.61 -9.51 -14.98
C ARG A 6 27.17 -10.00 -14.77
N ASN A 7 26.91 -11.29 -14.90
CA ASN A 7 25.57 -11.86 -14.69
C ASN A 7 25.21 -11.97 -13.21
N GLN A 8 26.21 -12.09 -12.31
CA GLN A 8 26.02 -12.09 -10.86
C GLN A 8 25.65 -10.69 -10.35
N LEU A 9 26.37 -9.66 -10.81
CA LEU A 9 26.06 -8.24 -10.52
C LEU A 9 24.74 -7.74 -11.14
N LEU A 10 24.26 -8.37 -12.21
CA LEU A 10 22.94 -8.08 -12.80
C LEU A 10 21.80 -8.81 -12.06
N GLY A 11 22.08 -10.00 -11.51
CA GLY A 11 21.16 -10.71 -10.62
C GLY A 11 20.93 -9.98 -9.29
N GLU A 12 21.96 -9.32 -8.76
CA GLU A 12 21.91 -8.50 -7.53
C GLU A 12 21.16 -7.15 -7.72
N ARG A 13 20.95 -6.69 -8.96
CA ARG A 13 20.26 -5.43 -9.27
C ARG A 13 18.79 -5.61 -9.69
N LYS A 14 18.16 -6.72 -9.34
CA LYS A 14 16.70 -6.83 -9.51
C LYS A 14 16.02 -5.72 -8.70
N GLY A 15 15.25 -4.89 -9.39
CA GLY A 15 14.53 -3.76 -8.77
C GLY A 15 15.32 -2.46 -8.63
N ILE A 16 16.52 -2.34 -9.20
CA ILE A 16 17.31 -1.09 -9.24
C ILE A 16 17.54 -0.66 -10.68
N LEU A 17 17.24 0.59 -11.01
CA LEU A 17 17.48 1.18 -12.33
C LEU A 17 18.97 1.54 -12.49
N SER A 18 19.42 1.70 -13.74
CA SER A 18 20.81 2.06 -14.06
C SER A 18 21.27 3.39 -13.45
N CYS A 19 20.33 4.29 -13.12
CA CYS A 19 20.60 5.54 -12.42
C CYS A 19 20.76 5.39 -10.89
N GLY A 20 20.55 4.19 -10.34
CA GLY A 20 20.74 3.87 -8.93
C GLY A 20 19.48 3.93 -8.05
N CYS A 21 18.35 4.44 -8.57
CA CYS A 21 17.09 4.42 -7.80
C CYS A 21 16.37 3.08 -7.92
N SER A 22 15.53 2.76 -6.93
CA SER A 22 14.67 1.58 -7.02
C SER A 22 13.56 1.77 -8.05
N VAL A 23 13.16 0.67 -8.69
CA VAL A 23 12.04 0.64 -9.65
C VAL A 23 10.77 1.15 -8.99
N ASP A 24 10.50 0.76 -7.74
CA ASP A 24 9.32 1.24 -7.00
C ASP A 24 9.29 2.76 -6.86
N VAL A 25 10.43 3.36 -6.49
CA VAL A 25 10.52 4.82 -6.31
C VAL A 25 10.32 5.53 -7.65
N ALA A 26 10.87 4.99 -8.74
CA ALA A 26 10.67 5.55 -10.07
C ALA A 26 9.21 5.44 -10.55
N LEU A 27 8.53 4.32 -10.26
CA LEU A 27 7.11 4.15 -10.58
C LEU A 27 6.22 5.05 -9.71
N LEU A 28 6.56 5.21 -8.44
CA LEU A 28 5.89 6.13 -7.55
C LEU A 28 6.03 7.58 -8.05
N ASP A 29 7.25 8.02 -8.37
CA ASP A 29 7.48 9.34 -8.98
C ASP A 29 6.61 9.55 -10.24
N LEU A 30 6.59 8.55 -11.13
CA LEU A 30 5.77 8.61 -12.33
C LEU A 30 4.29 8.76 -11.99
N TYR A 31 3.77 7.99 -11.03
CA TYR A 31 2.38 8.08 -10.59
C TYR A 31 2.05 9.48 -10.06
N LEU A 32 2.79 9.94 -9.04
CA LEU A 32 2.53 11.21 -8.35
C LEU A 32 2.46 12.38 -9.33
N TRP A 33 3.38 12.44 -10.30
CA TRP A 33 3.46 13.56 -11.24
C TRP A 33 2.71 13.34 -12.55
N LYS A 34 2.01 12.22 -12.75
CA LYS A 34 1.18 12.02 -13.95
C LYS A 34 -0.30 11.95 -13.64
N THR A 35 -0.67 11.40 -12.48
CA THR A 35 -2.07 11.11 -12.16
C THR A 35 -2.58 11.90 -10.96
N TRP A 36 -1.71 12.38 -10.07
CA TRP A 36 -2.17 12.99 -8.84
C TRP A 36 -2.67 14.41 -9.05
N THR A 37 -3.84 14.66 -8.48
CA THR A 37 -4.45 15.97 -8.34
C THR A 37 -4.46 16.30 -6.85
N ALA A 38 -3.77 17.36 -6.46
CA ALA A 38 -3.85 17.89 -5.11
C ALA A 38 -5.14 18.70 -4.97
N ARG A 39 -5.81 18.60 -3.81
CA ARG A 39 -6.99 19.41 -3.50
C ARG A 39 -6.81 20.09 -2.16
N ASN A 40 -7.09 21.38 -2.08
CA ASN A 40 -7.03 22.12 -0.81
C ASN A 40 -8.36 22.06 -0.05
N GLY A 41 -8.37 22.56 1.18
CA GLY A 41 -9.57 22.59 2.05
C GLY A 41 -10.70 23.46 1.50
N SER A 42 -10.40 24.41 0.61
CA SER A 42 -11.38 25.25 -0.09
C SER A 42 -11.98 24.54 -1.32
N GLY A 43 -11.53 23.33 -1.64
CA GLY A 43 -12.06 22.51 -2.71
C GLY A 43 -11.41 22.73 -4.07
N GLU A 44 -10.45 23.64 -4.19
CA GLU A 44 -9.67 23.87 -5.41
C GLU A 44 -8.77 22.67 -5.67
N SER A 45 -8.67 22.26 -6.93
CA SER A 45 -7.88 21.11 -7.35
C SER A 45 -6.83 21.50 -8.38
N GLU A 46 -5.61 21.01 -8.22
CA GLU A 46 -4.51 21.26 -9.14
C GLU A 46 -3.79 19.96 -9.46
N GLY A 47 -3.68 19.67 -10.76
CA GLY A 47 -2.92 18.53 -11.26
C GLY A 47 -1.42 18.78 -11.09
N LEU A 48 -0.70 17.79 -10.57
CA LEU A 48 0.73 17.96 -10.30
C LEU A 48 1.60 17.80 -11.57
N ARG A 49 1.00 17.37 -12.69
CA ARG A 49 1.71 17.08 -13.95
C ARG A 49 2.45 18.26 -14.56
N ASN A 50 1.92 19.47 -14.40
CA ASN A 50 2.49 20.67 -15.01
C ASN A 50 3.38 21.46 -14.04
N GLN A 51 3.55 20.97 -12.81
CA GLN A 51 4.41 21.61 -11.82
C GLN A 51 5.88 21.50 -12.24
N ARG A 52 6.58 22.62 -12.23
CA ARG A 52 8.02 22.69 -12.54
C ARG A 52 8.82 22.41 -11.27
N ILE A 53 8.90 21.14 -10.90
CA ILE A 53 9.75 20.64 -9.81
C ILE A 53 10.98 19.97 -10.42
N ASP A 54 12.17 20.27 -9.91
CA ASP A 54 13.39 19.66 -10.40
C ASP A 54 13.40 18.13 -10.14
N PRO A 55 14.07 17.33 -10.99
CA PRO A 55 14.06 15.88 -10.88
C PRO A 55 14.56 15.33 -9.54
N ARG A 56 15.51 16.02 -8.89
CA ARG A 56 16.09 15.56 -7.62
C ARG A 56 15.08 15.75 -6.48
N THR A 57 14.41 16.90 -6.43
CA THR A 57 13.35 17.15 -5.44
C THR A 57 12.17 16.21 -5.63
N ARG A 58 11.78 15.92 -6.88
CA ARG A 58 10.74 14.93 -7.18
C ARG A 58 11.07 13.53 -6.65
N LEU A 59 12.31 13.08 -6.89
CA LEU A 59 12.80 11.81 -6.38
C LEU A 59 12.77 11.77 -4.84
N PHE A 60 13.24 12.84 -4.19
CA PHE A 60 13.20 12.96 -2.74
C PHE A 60 11.77 12.88 -2.17
N ILE A 61 10.80 13.53 -2.82
CA ILE A 61 9.38 13.45 -2.44
C ILE A 61 8.85 12.02 -2.59
N ALA A 62 9.17 11.33 -3.69
CA ALA A 62 8.74 9.95 -3.90
C ALA A 62 9.34 9.00 -2.85
N GLU A 63 10.62 9.14 -2.52
CA GLU A 63 11.27 8.36 -1.46
C GLU A 63 10.62 8.62 -0.09
N ALA A 64 10.43 9.89 0.27
CA ALA A 64 9.77 10.26 1.53
C ALA A 64 8.33 9.71 1.60
N TYR A 65 7.58 9.78 0.50
CA TYR A 65 6.23 9.25 0.44
C TYR A 65 6.20 7.74 0.64
N LYS A 66 7.11 6.98 -0.01
CA LYS A 66 7.22 5.53 0.19
C LYS A 66 7.47 5.18 1.66
N THR A 67 8.24 5.98 2.38
CA THR A 67 8.53 5.76 3.81
C THR A 67 7.38 6.15 4.73
N HIS A 68 6.63 7.21 4.43
CA HIS A 68 5.66 7.78 5.39
C HIS A 68 4.19 7.46 5.10
N ALA A 69 3.81 7.21 3.85
CA ALA A 69 2.40 7.10 3.48
C ALA A 69 1.80 5.70 3.71
N GLY A 70 2.62 4.70 4.04
CA GLY A 70 2.16 3.30 4.16
C GLY A 70 1.58 2.73 2.85
N LEU A 71 1.93 3.35 1.71
CA LEU A 71 1.47 3.00 0.38
C LEU A 71 2.61 2.41 -0.45
N VAL A 72 2.32 1.30 -1.13
CA VAL A 72 3.22 0.68 -2.09
C VAL A 72 2.71 0.89 -3.51
N VAL A 73 3.60 0.76 -4.48
CA VAL A 73 3.29 0.94 -5.91
C VAL A 73 2.11 0.09 -6.35
N ASP A 74 2.00 -1.15 -5.87
CA ASP A 74 0.90 -2.05 -6.21
C ASP A 74 -0.47 -1.52 -5.81
N ASP A 75 -0.56 -0.69 -4.77
CA ASP A 75 -1.82 -0.08 -4.34
C ASP A 75 -2.26 1.07 -5.26
N LEU A 76 -1.33 1.63 -6.04
CA LEU A 76 -1.53 2.82 -6.87
C LEU A 76 -1.97 2.46 -8.30
N TYR A 77 -1.52 1.32 -8.81
CA TYR A 77 -1.77 0.87 -10.18
C TYR A 77 -2.93 -0.13 -10.28
N THR A 78 -4.08 0.21 -9.70
CA THR A 78 -5.31 -0.58 -9.80
C THR A 78 -6.03 -0.31 -11.13
N ASN A 79 -5.48 -0.81 -12.25
CA ASN A 79 -6.12 -0.67 -13.55
C ASN A 79 -7.46 -1.46 -13.59
N GLY A 80 -8.54 -0.82 -14.03
CA GLY A 80 -9.79 -1.48 -14.44
C GLY A 80 -10.71 -1.98 -13.31
N LYS A 81 -10.47 -1.58 -12.06
CA LYS A 81 -11.40 -1.85 -10.94
C LYS A 81 -12.36 -0.67 -10.74
N ASP A 82 -13.55 -0.96 -10.21
CA ASP A 82 -14.45 0.09 -9.69
C ASP A 82 -13.67 1.00 -8.72
N GLU A 83 -13.77 2.31 -8.92
CA GLU A 83 -13.05 3.33 -8.15
C GLU A 83 -13.32 3.18 -6.64
N LEU A 84 -14.54 2.81 -6.26
CA LEU A 84 -14.92 2.68 -4.85
C LEU A 84 -14.28 1.44 -4.20
N GLU A 85 -14.37 0.28 -4.85
CA GLU A 85 -13.79 -0.96 -4.34
C GLU A 85 -12.25 -0.92 -4.36
N ALA A 86 -11.66 -0.33 -5.40
CA ALA A 86 -10.22 -0.10 -5.45
C ALA A 86 -9.75 0.80 -4.29
N LYS A 87 -10.51 1.87 -4.01
CA LYS A 87 -10.23 2.75 -2.87
C LYS A 87 -10.37 2.01 -1.53
N LYS A 88 -11.41 1.18 -1.36
CA LYS A 88 -11.63 0.38 -0.15
C LYS A 88 -10.48 -0.59 0.09
N LEU A 89 -10.08 -1.36 -0.92
CA LEU A 89 -8.95 -2.30 -0.85
C LEU A 89 -7.64 -1.60 -0.51
N ARG A 90 -7.38 -0.44 -1.13
CA ARG A 90 -6.19 0.37 -0.84
C ARG A 90 -6.17 0.85 0.60
N LEU A 91 -7.28 1.40 1.09
CA LEU A 91 -7.38 1.87 2.48
C LEU A 91 -7.20 0.72 3.47
N HIS A 92 -7.79 -0.44 3.19
CA HIS A 92 -7.61 -1.64 4.01
C HIS A 92 -6.14 -2.09 4.06
N ALA A 93 -5.46 -2.13 2.92
CA ALA A 93 -4.04 -2.49 2.86
C ALA A 93 -3.14 -1.50 3.63
N GLN A 94 -3.44 -0.20 3.55
CA GLN A 94 -2.77 0.83 4.36
C GLN A 94 -2.96 0.59 5.86
N ILE A 95 -4.20 0.35 6.30
CA ILE A 95 -4.54 0.11 7.70
C ILE A 95 -3.74 -1.08 8.23
N VAL A 96 -3.74 -2.21 7.52
CA VAL A 96 -3.00 -3.42 7.94
C VAL A 96 -1.50 -3.13 8.12
N ARG A 97 -0.88 -2.40 7.19
CA ARG A 97 0.56 -2.06 7.27
C ARG A 97 0.86 -1.12 8.42
N LEU A 98 0.06 -0.08 8.61
CA LEU A 98 0.23 0.90 9.69
C LEU A 98 0.01 0.25 11.07
N SER A 99 -0.99 -0.63 11.21
CA SER A 99 -1.19 -1.39 12.45
C SER A 99 0.00 -2.29 12.76
N SER A 100 0.52 -2.99 11.75
CA SER A 100 1.71 -3.83 11.93
C SER A 100 2.94 -3.02 12.34
N GLU A 101 3.13 -1.83 11.78
CA GLU A 101 4.22 -0.93 12.14
C GLU A 101 4.06 -0.40 13.57
N TYR A 102 2.84 0.02 13.94
CA TYR A 102 2.51 0.44 15.30
C TYR A 102 2.78 -0.68 16.31
N ASP A 103 2.32 -1.90 16.05
CA ASP A 103 2.49 -3.04 16.95
C ASP A 103 3.97 -3.38 17.15
N ALA A 104 4.77 -3.30 16.08
CA ALA A 104 6.21 -3.49 16.15
C ALA A 104 6.90 -2.45 17.04
N ILE A 105 6.49 -1.18 16.94
CA ILE A 105 7.03 -0.07 17.75
C ILE A 105 6.56 -0.15 19.21
N ALA A 106 5.28 -0.47 19.43
CA ALA A 106 4.69 -0.62 20.75
C ALA A 106 5.18 -1.89 21.49
N GLY A 107 5.85 -2.80 20.78
CA GLY A 107 6.41 -4.01 21.36
C GLY A 107 5.38 -5.11 21.60
N PHE A 108 4.23 -5.04 20.95
CA PHE A 108 3.23 -6.10 21.02
C PHE A 108 3.76 -7.36 20.33
N ARG A 109 3.64 -8.51 21.01
CA ARG A 109 3.99 -9.83 20.49
C ARG A 109 2.84 -10.79 20.73
N ASN A 110 2.69 -11.77 19.84
CA ASN A 110 1.76 -12.91 20.01
C ASN A 110 0.27 -12.51 20.13
N GLY A 111 -0.25 -11.75 19.16
CA GLY A 111 -1.70 -11.54 19.01
C GLY A 111 -2.34 -10.51 19.95
N LYS A 112 -1.56 -9.77 20.74
CA LYS A 112 -2.03 -8.64 21.55
C LYS A 112 -1.79 -7.29 20.88
N GLY A 113 -2.07 -7.19 19.58
CA GLY A 113 -1.88 -5.97 18.79
C GLY A 113 -3.10 -5.06 18.78
N LEU A 114 -2.99 -3.94 18.07
CA LEU A 114 -4.11 -3.06 17.76
C LEU A 114 -5.16 -3.82 16.93
N ILE A 115 -6.36 -4.00 17.50
CA ILE A 115 -7.49 -4.62 16.78
C ILE A 115 -8.30 -3.53 16.10
N ILE A 116 -8.46 -3.63 14.78
CA ILE A 116 -9.31 -2.73 13.99
C ILE A 116 -10.47 -3.56 13.45
N SER A 117 -11.65 -3.35 14.01
CA SER A 117 -12.89 -3.99 13.55
C SER A 117 -13.41 -3.29 12.30
N LEU A 118 -13.73 -4.05 11.26
CA LEU A 118 -14.41 -3.49 10.08
C LEU A 118 -15.94 -3.61 10.24
N PRO A 119 -16.74 -2.73 9.59
CA PRO A 119 -18.20 -2.68 9.77
C PRO A 119 -19.02 -3.91 9.32
N GLY A 120 -18.40 -5.05 9.06
CA GLY A 120 -19.08 -6.32 8.74
C GLY A 120 -18.59 -7.52 9.55
N ASP A 121 -17.66 -7.30 10.49
CA ASP A 121 -17.17 -8.37 11.38
C ASP A 121 -18.09 -8.56 12.61
N SER A 122 -19.12 -7.73 12.77
CA SER A 122 -20.11 -7.78 13.86
C SER A 122 -21.33 -8.65 13.57
N ASP A 123 -21.54 -9.07 12.32
CA ASP A 123 -22.84 -9.61 11.88
C ASP A 123 -22.88 -11.15 11.79
N ARG A 124 -21.86 -11.82 12.34
CA ARG A 124 -21.92 -13.26 12.60
C ARG A 124 -22.24 -13.47 14.07
N GLU A 125 -23.49 -13.20 14.42
CA GLU A 125 -24.10 -13.87 15.56
C GLU A 125 -24.26 -15.34 15.15
N ASP A 126 -23.69 -16.24 15.96
CA ASP A 126 -23.79 -17.67 15.80
C ASP A 126 -25.26 -18.09 16.00
N ASP A 127 -26.01 -18.24 14.91
CA ASP A 127 -27.27 -18.96 14.90
C ASP A 127 -26.97 -20.46 15.03
N ASP A 128 -26.61 -20.89 16.24
CA ASP A 128 -26.67 -22.30 16.63
C ASP A 128 -28.16 -22.68 16.75
N GLU A 129 -28.77 -23.09 15.63
CA GLU A 129 -30.00 -23.88 15.62
C GLU A 129 -29.74 -25.19 16.37
N GLU A 130 -30.12 -25.22 17.65
CA GLU A 130 -30.14 -26.43 18.46
C GLU A 130 -31.21 -27.39 17.90
N ASP A 131 -30.77 -28.37 17.12
CA ASP A 131 -31.57 -29.51 16.65
C ASP A 131 -32.11 -30.32 17.85
N GLY A 132 -33.31 -29.96 18.31
CA GLY A 132 -34.09 -30.69 19.31
C GLY A 132 -34.73 -31.95 18.72
N VAL A 133 -34.01 -33.06 18.85
CA VAL A 133 -34.39 -34.45 18.54
C VAL A 133 -35.83 -34.79 18.95
N ALA A 134 -36.67 -35.14 17.97
CA ALA A 134 -37.94 -35.83 18.21
C ALA A 134 -37.68 -37.28 18.63
N MET A 135 -37.80 -37.57 19.93
CA MET A 135 -37.88 -38.94 20.44
C MET A 135 -39.30 -39.48 20.27
N SER A 136 -39.39 -40.61 19.59
CA SER A 136 -40.59 -41.45 19.48
C SER A 136 -40.84 -42.22 20.78
N ASP A 137 -42.11 -42.40 21.13
CA ASP A 137 -42.66 -43.61 21.77
C ASP A 137 -44.13 -43.75 21.38
#